data_AF-A0A5B0SPC2-F1
#
_entry.id   AF-A0A5B0SPC2-F1
#
_cell.length_a   1.000
_cell.length_b   1.000
_cell.length_c   1.000
_cell.angle_alpha   90.00
_cell.angle_beta   90.00
_cell.angle_gamma   90.00
#
_symmetry.space_group_name_H-M   'P 1'
#
loop_
_entity.id
_entity.type
_entity.pdbx_description
1 polymer ?
#
loop_
_entity_poly.entity_id
_entity_poly.type
_entity_poly.pdbx_seq_one_letter_code
_entity_poly.pdbx_strand_id
1 'polypeptide(L)'
;LKPLEAEDASQIQVLYPLCEIVRYMVSSVTWPYPDIGEENYVNNVALTDMEKGIAWIWTIRISAAPPGLIGLIWLYDVEDNNRGFWLAPEYQGQVFMREASNVDTDYWFNTLNNLSYT
;
A
#
# COMPACT_ATOMS: atom_id res chain seq x y z
N LEU A 1 -4.30 -8.73 5.81
CA LEU A 1 -4.28 -7.27 5.55
C LEU A 1 -4.84 -6.55 6.77
N LYS A 2 -4.27 -5.41 7.15
CA LYS A 2 -4.85 -4.52 8.17
C LYS A 2 -4.98 -3.11 7.59
N PRO A 3 -6.03 -2.34 7.90
CA PRO A 3 -6.11 -0.94 7.47
C PRO A 3 -4.84 -0.18 7.85
N LEU A 4 -4.43 0.76 7.00
CA LEU A 4 -3.31 1.65 7.31
C LEU A 4 -3.66 2.53 8.52
N GLU A 5 -2.72 2.66 9.45
CA GLU A 5 -2.82 3.53 10.62
C GLU A 5 -1.60 4.49 10.65
N ALA A 6 -1.71 5.62 11.37
CA ALA A 6 -0.66 6.63 11.43
C ALA A 6 0.67 6.08 12.00
N GLU A 7 0.57 5.16 12.95
CA GLU A 7 1.69 4.51 13.63
C GLU A 7 2.55 3.66 12.68
N ASP A 8 1.99 3.24 11.55
CA ASP A 8 2.68 2.44 10.53
C ASP A 8 3.71 3.25 9.74
N ALA A 9 3.58 4.58 9.70
CA ALA A 9 4.49 5.46 8.95
C ALA A 9 5.97 5.22 9.32
N SER A 10 6.24 4.98 10.61
CA SER A 10 7.60 4.71 11.09
C SER A 10 8.22 3.44 10.49
N GLN A 11 7.42 2.38 10.32
CA GLN A 11 7.88 1.12 9.70
C GLN A 11 7.98 1.28 8.18
N ILE A 12 7.05 2.00 7.56
CA ILE A 12 7.09 2.26 6.12
C ILE A 12 8.33 3.08 5.76
N GLN A 13 8.70 4.09 6.58
CA GLN A 13 9.88 4.93 6.35
C GLN A 13 11.18 4.13 6.32
N VAL A 14 11.23 2.98 7.00
CA VAL A 14 12.39 2.08 6.99
C VAL A 14 12.38 1.17 5.76
N LEU A 15 11.21 0.73 5.31
CA LEU A 15 11.07 -0.33 4.30
C LEU A 15 10.85 0.17 2.88
N TYR A 16 10.14 1.28 2.69
CA TYR A 16 9.79 1.82 1.38
C TYR A 16 10.96 2.44 0.60
N PRO A 17 11.89 3.22 1.20
CA PRO A 17 12.91 3.97 0.44
C PRO A 17 14.08 3.11 -0.05
N LEU A 18 13.81 1.84 -0.38
CA LEU A 18 14.77 0.94 -1.01
C LEU A 18 14.70 1.13 -2.52
N CYS A 19 15.85 1.20 -3.19
CA CYS A 19 15.94 1.43 -4.63
C CYS A 19 15.17 0.36 -5.42
N GLU A 20 15.19 -0.88 -4.94
CA GLU A 20 14.45 -2.04 -5.45
C GLU A 20 12.93 -1.84 -5.46
N ILE A 21 12.41 -0.92 -4.64
CA ILE A 21 10.99 -0.52 -4.60
C ILE A 21 10.81 0.79 -5.38
N VAL A 22 11.52 1.85 -4.98
CA VAL A 22 11.30 3.22 -5.48
C VAL A 22 11.52 3.35 -6.99
N ARG A 23 12.42 2.56 -7.59
CA ARG A 23 12.67 2.61 -9.04
C ARG A 23 11.46 2.22 -9.90
N TYR A 24 10.47 1.56 -9.31
CA TYR A 24 9.22 1.16 -9.97
C TYR A 24 8.04 2.06 -9.63
N MET A 25 8.25 3.07 -8.78
CA MET A 25 7.21 3.99 -8.34
C MET A 25 7.06 5.15 -9.32
N VAL A 26 5.96 5.91 -9.14
CA VAL A 26 5.67 7.11 -9.93
C VAL A 26 6.84 8.10 -9.89
N SER A 27 7.05 8.81 -11.00
CA SER A 27 8.18 9.73 -11.17
C SER A 27 8.21 10.92 -10.19
N SER A 28 7.12 11.14 -9.45
CA SER A 28 7.04 12.14 -8.39
C SER A 28 7.76 11.75 -7.10
N VAL A 29 8.20 10.49 -6.95
CA VAL A 29 9.00 10.09 -5.79
C VAL A 29 10.38 10.72 -5.88
N THR A 30 10.74 11.51 -4.87
CA THR A 30 12.00 12.26 -4.83
C THR A 30 13.15 11.38 -4.32
N TRP A 31 14.35 11.62 -4.87
CA TRP A 31 15.59 11.01 -4.40
C TRP A 31 16.66 12.08 -4.13
N PRO A 32 17.36 12.05 -2.98
CA PRO A 32 17.24 11.09 -1.88
C PRO A 32 15.85 11.15 -1.22
N TYR A 33 15.39 10.00 -0.72
CA TYR A 33 14.07 9.92 -0.11
C TYR A 33 14.02 10.75 1.19
N PRO A 34 12.97 11.55 1.45
CA PRO A 34 12.91 12.40 2.64
C PRO A 34 12.84 11.60 3.95
N ASP A 35 13.48 12.10 5.00
CA ASP A 35 13.49 11.46 6.34
C ASP A 35 12.10 11.33 6.98
N ILE A 36 11.19 12.24 6.65
CA ILE A 36 9.78 12.27 7.09
C ILE A 36 8.81 12.07 5.93
N GLY A 37 9.26 11.42 4.85
CA GLY A 37 8.46 11.22 3.64
C GLY A 37 7.18 10.44 3.90
N GLU A 38 7.29 9.34 4.65
CA GLU A 38 6.15 8.46 4.94
C GLU A 38 5.23 9.03 6.00
N GLU A 39 5.75 9.71 7.03
CA GLU A 39 4.91 10.40 8.00
C GLU A 39 4.02 11.43 7.30
N ASN A 40 4.59 12.22 6.39
CA ASN A 40 3.83 13.20 5.62
C ASN A 40 2.83 12.54 4.66
N TYR A 41 3.25 11.50 3.94
CA TYR A 41 2.37 10.79 3.01
C TYR A 41 1.20 10.13 3.74
N VAL A 42 1.47 9.36 4.80
CA VAL A 42 0.45 8.65 5.56
C VAL A 42 -0.56 9.63 6.16
N ASN A 43 -0.08 10.64 6.88
CA ASN A 43 -0.96 11.53 7.65
C ASN A 43 -1.71 12.54 6.78
N ASN A 44 -1.12 13.02 5.69
CA ASN A 44 -1.72 14.11 4.91
C ASN A 44 -2.36 13.66 3.60
N VAL A 45 -1.98 12.50 3.06
CA VAL A 45 -2.48 11.98 1.78
C VAL A 45 -3.28 10.71 2.00
N ALA A 46 -2.63 9.63 2.47
CA ALA A 46 -3.22 8.30 2.52
C ALA A 46 -4.46 8.25 3.44
N LEU A 47 -4.33 8.70 4.68
CA LEU A 47 -5.44 8.71 5.63
C LEU A 47 -6.55 9.69 5.23
N THR A 48 -6.17 10.86 4.72
CA THR A 48 -7.12 11.84 4.17
C THR A 48 -7.96 11.27 3.02
N ASP A 49 -7.34 10.51 2.12
CA ASP A 49 -8.05 9.90 0.98
C ASP A 49 -8.92 8.72 1.40
N MET A 50 -8.48 7.97 2.42
CA MET A 50 -9.32 6.94 3.07
C MET A 50 -10.55 7.55 3.76
N GLU A 51 -10.40 8.66 4.47
CA GLU A 51 -11.51 9.38 5.11
C GLU A 51 -12.52 9.91 4.09
N LYS A 52 -12.05 10.35 2.92
CA LYS A 52 -12.91 10.77 1.81
C LYS A 52 -13.59 9.61 1.10
N GLY A 53 -13.18 8.36 1.36
CA GLY A 53 -13.70 7.18 0.70
C GLY A 53 -13.28 7.03 -0.76
N ILE A 54 -12.15 7.64 -1.15
CA ILE A 54 -11.60 7.56 -2.52
C ILE A 54 -10.36 6.66 -2.61
N ALA A 55 -9.87 6.17 -1.46
CA ALA A 55 -8.79 5.21 -1.37
C ALA A 55 -9.04 4.19 -0.25
N TRP A 56 -8.50 2.99 -0.43
CA TRP A 56 -8.51 1.93 0.58
C TRP A 56 -7.11 1.35 0.64
N ILE A 57 -6.47 1.50 1.80
CA ILE A 57 -5.04 1.23 1.94
C ILE A 57 -4.84 0.26 3.09
N TRP A 58 -4.06 -0.79 2.84
CA TRP A 58 -3.78 -1.83 3.82
C TRP A 58 -2.30 -2.12 3.94
N THR A 59 -1.87 -2.36 5.17
CA THR A 59 -0.58 -3.01 5.46
C THR A 59 -0.66 -4.51 5.24
N ILE A 60 0.39 -5.05 4.64
CA ILE A 60 0.60 -6.48 4.44
C ILE A 60 1.44 -6.99 5.61
N ARG A 61 0.96 -8.04 6.29
CA ARG A 61 1.57 -8.59 7.51
C ARG A 61 1.48 -10.11 7.50
N ILE A 62 2.48 -10.79 8.05
CA ILE A 62 2.51 -12.26 8.15
C ILE A 62 1.80 -12.67 9.44
N SER A 63 0.73 -13.46 9.34
CA SER A 63 -0.11 -13.81 10.49
C SER A 63 0.59 -14.60 11.60
N ALA A 64 1.63 -15.36 11.27
CA ALA A 64 2.35 -16.23 12.20
C ALA A 64 3.72 -15.67 12.65
N ALA A 65 4.06 -14.45 12.24
CA ALA A 65 5.34 -13.80 12.54
C ALA A 65 5.21 -12.76 13.66
N PRO A 66 6.33 -12.30 14.24
CA PRO A 66 6.34 -11.13 15.10
C PRO A 66 5.65 -9.92 14.44
N PRO A 67 5.09 -8.98 15.23
CA PRO A 67 4.42 -7.81 14.69
C PRO A 67 5.36 -7.01 13.78
N GLY A 68 4.92 -6.80 12.55
CA GLY A 68 5.63 -5.99 11.55
C GLY A 68 4.88 -6.00 10.22
N LEU A 69 4.94 -4.90 9.48
CA LEU A 69 4.48 -4.88 8.09
C LEU A 69 5.62 -5.28 7.15
N ILE A 70 5.25 -5.93 6.04
CA ILE A 70 6.18 -6.37 5.00
C ILE A 70 5.94 -5.64 3.68
N GLY A 71 4.93 -4.77 3.63
CA GLY A 71 4.51 -4.07 2.43
C GLY A 71 3.20 -3.33 2.60
N LEU A 72 2.79 -2.69 1.52
CA LEU A 72 1.56 -1.94 1.41
C LEU A 72 0.83 -2.35 0.14
N ILE A 73 -0.49 -2.37 0.18
CA ILE A 73 -1.36 -2.51 -0.99
C ILE A 73 -2.49 -1.51 -0.88
N TRP A 74 -2.86 -0.91 -2.00
CA TRP A 74 -3.92 0.08 -2.02
C TRP A 74 -4.78 -0.03 -3.25
N LEU A 75 -6.02 0.41 -3.08
CA LEU A 75 -6.95 0.71 -4.13
C LEU A 75 -7.27 2.20 -4.12
N TYR A 76 -7.40 2.79 -5.30
CA TYR A 76 -7.89 4.16 -5.50
C TYR A 76 -9.09 4.13 -6.43
N ASP A 77 -10.06 4.99 -6.18
CA ASP A 77 -11.18 5.21 -7.10
C ASP A 77 -10.74 6.12 -8.28
N VAL A 78 -9.85 5.58 -9.10
CA VAL A 78 -9.27 6.24 -10.28
C VAL A 78 -9.36 5.29 -11.46
N GLU A 79 -9.91 5.78 -12.56
CA GLU A 79 -10.03 5.05 -13.82
C GLU A 79 -8.64 4.62 -14.34
N ASP A 80 -8.53 3.39 -14.83
CA ASP A 80 -7.32 2.78 -15.41
C ASP A 80 -6.06 2.69 -14.51
N ASN A 81 -6.12 3.14 -13.25
CA ASN A 81 -4.99 3.06 -12.33
C ASN A 81 -5.45 2.91 -10.87
N ASN A 82 -6.36 1.97 -10.65
CA ASN A 82 -7.02 1.80 -9.37
C ASN A 82 -6.21 1.03 -8.34
N ARG A 83 -5.01 0.53 -8.64
CA ARG A 83 -4.26 -0.35 -7.73
C ARG A 83 -2.76 -0.09 -7.76
N GLY A 84 -2.16 -0.08 -6.58
CA GLY A 84 -0.72 -0.17 -6.43
C GLY A 84 -0.33 -0.95 -5.18
N PHE A 85 0.93 -1.36 -5.13
CA PHE A 85 1.48 -2.11 -4.01
C PHE A 85 3.00 -2.11 -4.02
N TRP A 86 3.58 -2.49 -2.89
CA TRP A 86 4.97 -2.91 -2.79
C TRP A 86 5.16 -3.95 -1.68
N LEU A 87 6.26 -4.70 -1.76
CA LEU A 87 6.77 -5.57 -0.70
C LEU A 87 8.23 -5.23 -0.45
N ALA A 88 8.66 -5.34 0.80
CA ALA A 88 10.09 -5.31 1.12
C ALA A 88 10.81 -6.42 0.33
N PRO A 89 12.00 -6.16 -0.23
CA PRO A 89 12.65 -7.05 -1.20
C PRO A 89 12.79 -8.51 -0.74
N GLU A 90 13.04 -8.74 0.55
CA GLU A 90 13.20 -10.06 1.16
C GLU A 90 11.92 -10.92 1.14
N TYR A 91 10.74 -10.30 0.96
CA TYR A 91 9.45 -10.96 0.85
C TYR A 91 8.95 -11.10 -0.60
N GLN A 92 9.70 -10.58 -1.57
CA GLN A 92 9.36 -10.71 -3.00
C GLN A 92 9.65 -12.11 -3.53
N GLY A 93 9.00 -12.48 -4.65
CA GLY A 93 9.12 -13.81 -5.25
C GLY A 93 8.39 -14.92 -4.47
N GLN A 94 7.67 -14.56 -3.42
CA GLN A 94 6.85 -15.46 -2.60
C GLN A 94 5.35 -15.24 -2.86
N VAL A 95 4.50 -16.03 -2.22
CA VAL A 95 3.03 -16.00 -2.45
C VAL A 95 2.32 -14.78 -1.86
N PHE A 96 2.99 -13.99 -1.01
CA PHE A 96 2.35 -12.94 -0.21
C PHE A 96 1.61 -11.89 -1.03
N MET A 97 2.21 -11.38 -2.11
CA MET A 97 1.52 -10.38 -2.95
C MET A 97 0.33 -11.00 -3.67
N ARG A 98 0.42 -12.26 -4.12
CA ARG A 98 -0.73 -12.95 -4.74
C ARG A 98 -1.88 -13.11 -3.75
N GLU A 99 -1.61 -13.48 -2.51
CA GLU A 99 -2.64 -13.56 -1.47
C GLU A 99 -3.26 -12.19 -1.18
N ALA A 100 -2.44 -11.15 -1.04
CA ALA A 100 -2.91 -9.77 -0.86
C ALA A 100 -3.78 -9.30 -2.03
N SER A 101 -3.33 -9.54 -3.27
CA SER A 101 -4.04 -9.19 -4.50
C SER A 101 -5.37 -9.95 -4.70
N ASN A 102 -5.54 -11.11 -4.08
CA ASN A 102 -6.84 -11.79 -4.09
C ASN A 102 -7.83 -11.08 -3.16
N VAL A 103 -7.36 -10.61 -2.00
CA VAL A 103 -8.20 -9.98 -0.98
C VAL A 103 -8.68 -8.59 -1.41
N ASP A 104 -7.80 -7.74 -1.93
CA ASP A 104 -8.20 -6.41 -2.41
C ASP A 104 -9.08 -6.50 -3.68
N THR A 105 -8.88 -7.49 -4.55
CA THR A 105 -9.77 -7.76 -5.69
C THR A 105 -11.16 -8.15 -5.22
N ASP A 106 -11.25 -9.07 -4.27
CA ASP A 106 -12.53 -9.45 -3.66
C ASP A 106 -13.20 -8.23 -3.01
N TYR A 107 -12.45 -7.39 -2.29
CA TYR A 107 -12.96 -6.16 -1.70
C TYR A 107 -13.51 -5.19 -2.76
N TRP A 108 -12.77 -4.95 -3.85
CA TRP A 108 -13.19 -4.05 -4.93
C TRP A 108 -14.52 -4.47 -5.55
N PHE A 109 -14.67 -5.74 -5.90
CA PHE A 109 -15.87 -6.21 -6.59
C PHE A 109 -17.04 -6.49 -5.65
N ASN A 110 -16.79 -7.10 -4.49
CA ASN A 110 -17.84 -7.62 -3.62
C ASN A 110 -18.18 -6.71 -2.45
N THR A 111 -17.25 -5.84 -2.02
CA THR A 111 -17.51 -4.89 -0.92
C THR A 111 -17.84 -3.50 -1.45
N LEU A 112 -17.07 -2.99 -2.42
CA LEU A 112 -17.35 -1.68 -3.03
C LEU A 112 -18.45 -1.74 -4.10
N ASN A 113 -18.83 -2.94 -4.55
CA ASN A 113 -19.77 -3.15 -5.67
C ASN A 113 -19.32 -2.46 -6.97
N ASN A 114 -18.02 -2.24 -7.14
CA ASN A 114 -17.46 -1.67 -8.37
C ASN A 114 -17.35 -2.78 -9.43
N LEU A 115 -18.48 -3.10 -10.04
CA LEU A 115 -18.52 -3.96 -11.21
C LEU A 115 -17.89 -3.19 -12.38
N SER A 116 -16.76 -3.69 -12.88
CA SER A 116 -16.15 -3.20 -14.12
C SER A 116 -17.09 -3.54 -15.29
N TYR A 117 -18.08 -2.69 -15.53
CA TYR A 117 -18.91 -2.68 -16.73
C TYR A 117 -19.02 -1.25 -17.23
N THR A 118 -18.09 -0.89 -18.11
CA THR A 118 -18.35 -0.06 -19.29
C THR A 118 -17.34 -0.41 -20.37
#